data_AF-A0A075E7E3-F1
#
_entry.id   AF-A0A075E7E3-F1
#
_cell.length_a   1.000
_cell.length_b   1.000
_cell.length_c   1.000
_cell.angle_alpha   90.00
_cell.angle_beta   90.00
_cell.angle_gamma   90.00
#
_symmetry.space_group_name_H-M   'P 1'
#
loop_
_entity.id
_entity.type
_entity.pdbx_description
1 polymer ?
#
loop_
_entity_poly.entity_id
_entity_poly.type
_entity_poly.pdbx_seq_one_letter_code
_entity_poly.pdbx_strand_id
1 'polypeptide(L)'
;DMTDAILEAARNIRTTEPSIVFRWHSKGRLKTKRLVFECIRDGLGYPSIKHDTIGTAQMMYYGRFSQNNNGATPEEAHDWANVLCMSPGLVGRRKAQKTRSEGGGSLFPAKIMEITLANGFDWSYSNMQLGPKTGDATDFKTFEDLWEAYRTQYQYCISLVIRAKDVSRHFEGKFLQMPFVASIDDGCMELGRDAMELSEQPNGWHNPITTVVAANSMVAMKKLIFDEKKYTMQQLVDALHSNWEGFEEMQRDFLNAPKWGNDD
;
A
#
# COMPACT_ATOMS: atom_id res chain seq x y z
N ASP A 1 28.43 -15.24 1.04
CA ASP A 1 28.90 -15.32 2.44
C ASP A 1 28.60 -14.06 3.24
N MET A 2 28.74 -12.85 2.70
CA MET A 2 28.25 -11.64 3.40
C MET A 2 26.76 -11.70 3.78
N THR A 3 25.90 -12.21 2.88
CA THR A 3 24.48 -12.45 3.18
C THR A 3 24.27 -13.41 4.36
N ASP A 4 25.08 -14.46 4.43
CA ASP A 4 25.00 -15.45 5.51
C ASP A 4 25.41 -14.81 6.84
N ALA A 5 26.48 -14.01 6.85
CA ALA A 5 26.95 -13.30 8.04
C ALA A 5 25.91 -12.32 8.61
N ILE A 6 25.17 -11.61 7.74
CA ILE A 6 24.07 -10.72 8.17
C ILE A 6 22.95 -11.52 8.86
N LEU A 7 22.58 -12.66 8.28
CA LEU A 7 21.53 -13.53 8.83
C LEU A 7 21.95 -14.16 10.15
N GLU A 8 23.19 -14.64 10.23
CA GLU A 8 23.76 -15.20 11.47
C GLU A 8 23.85 -14.13 12.56
N ALA A 9 24.29 -12.91 12.23
CA ALA A 9 24.33 -11.81 13.18
C ALA A 9 22.94 -11.48 13.73
N ALA A 10 21.93 -11.35 12.85
CA ALA A 10 20.55 -11.07 13.25
C ALA A 10 19.99 -12.17 14.17
N ARG A 11 20.22 -13.44 13.80
CA ARG A 11 19.83 -14.59 14.62
C ARG A 11 20.50 -14.59 15.99
N ASN A 12 21.79 -14.29 16.05
CA ASN A 12 22.56 -14.35 17.28
C ASN A 12 22.20 -13.21 18.25
N ILE A 13 21.98 -11.99 17.74
CA ILE A 13 21.76 -10.81 18.59
C ILE A 13 20.29 -10.56 18.94
N ARG A 14 19.35 -11.03 18.10
CA ARG A 14 17.89 -10.99 18.34
C ARG A 14 17.32 -9.60 18.67
N THR A 15 17.80 -8.56 18.00
CA THR A 15 17.22 -7.22 18.10
C THR A 15 15.95 -7.09 17.25
N THR A 16 15.04 -6.20 17.61
CA THR A 16 13.83 -5.97 16.79
C THR A 16 14.15 -5.22 15.50
N GLU A 17 15.22 -4.43 15.49
CA GLU A 17 15.67 -3.64 14.34
C GLU A 17 17.19 -3.79 14.10
N PRO A 18 17.66 -3.59 12.87
CA PRO A 18 16.86 -3.41 11.65
C PRO A 18 16.16 -4.71 11.22
N SER A 19 14.92 -4.61 10.73
CA SER A 19 14.27 -5.74 10.04
C SER A 19 15.01 -6.12 8.73
N ILE A 20 14.72 -7.31 8.19
CA ILE A 20 15.36 -7.83 6.98
C ILE A 20 14.32 -8.20 5.94
N VAL A 21 14.63 -7.91 4.67
CA VAL A 21 13.87 -8.39 3.50
C VAL A 21 14.77 -9.33 2.71
N PHE A 22 14.26 -10.52 2.40
CA PHE A 22 14.91 -11.47 1.51
C PHE A 22 14.16 -11.54 0.18
N ARG A 23 14.86 -11.16 -0.89
CA ARG A 23 14.40 -11.32 -2.27
C ARG A 23 14.55 -12.78 -2.69
N TRP A 24 13.43 -13.50 -2.70
CA TRP A 24 13.43 -14.92 -3.03
C TRP A 24 13.42 -15.14 -4.54
N HIS A 25 14.37 -15.95 -4.99
CA HIS A 25 14.46 -16.46 -6.34
C HIS A 25 14.76 -17.98 -6.32
N SER A 26 14.24 -18.72 -7.30
CA SER A 26 14.44 -20.18 -7.40
C SER A 26 15.92 -20.57 -7.47
N LYS A 27 16.71 -19.85 -8.27
CA LYS A 27 18.18 -20.01 -8.42
C LYS A 27 19.02 -19.67 -7.17
N GLY A 28 18.43 -19.08 -6.12
CA GLY A 28 19.19 -18.69 -4.92
C GLY A 28 19.79 -19.89 -4.16
N ARG A 29 21.00 -19.71 -3.62
CA ARG A 29 21.78 -20.74 -2.90
C ARG A 29 21.03 -21.34 -1.71
N LEU A 30 20.94 -22.67 -1.64
CA LEU A 30 20.24 -23.39 -0.57
C LEU A 30 20.81 -23.09 0.82
N LYS A 31 22.14 -22.98 0.96
CA LYS A 31 22.79 -22.62 2.23
C LYS A 31 22.22 -21.32 2.83
N THR A 32 22.12 -20.28 2.02
CA THR A 32 21.59 -18.98 2.44
C THR A 32 20.09 -19.07 2.77
N LYS A 33 19.31 -19.79 1.96
CA LYS A 33 17.88 -20.03 2.22
C LYS A 33 17.64 -20.75 3.56
N ARG A 34 18.53 -21.66 3.96
CA ARG A 34 18.48 -22.28 5.29
C ARG A 34 18.68 -21.26 6.40
N LEU A 35 19.63 -20.34 6.28
CA LEU A 35 19.84 -19.29 7.28
C LEU A 35 18.65 -18.33 7.38
N VAL A 36 18.00 -17.99 6.26
CA VAL A 36 16.74 -17.24 6.26
C VAL A 36 15.68 -17.97 7.08
N PHE A 37 15.52 -19.29 6.87
CA PHE A 37 14.60 -20.11 7.65
C PHE A 37 14.96 -20.15 9.13
N GLU A 38 16.25 -20.22 9.48
CA GLU A 38 16.70 -20.21 10.87
C GLU A 38 16.31 -18.92 11.61
N CYS A 39 16.36 -17.75 10.96
CA CYS A 39 15.82 -16.52 11.55
C CYS A 39 14.30 -16.57 11.75
N ILE A 40 13.55 -17.08 10.75
CA ILE A 40 12.08 -17.13 10.78
C ILE A 40 11.59 -18.11 11.86
N ARG A 41 12.14 -19.32 11.92
CA ARG A 41 11.74 -20.37 12.89
C ARG A 41 12.03 -19.97 14.33
N ASP A 42 13.02 -19.11 14.52
CA ASP A 42 13.41 -18.56 15.82
C ASP A 42 12.46 -17.43 16.27
N GLY A 43 11.40 -17.14 15.50
CA GLY A 43 10.33 -16.23 15.87
C GLY A 43 10.67 -14.75 15.70
N LEU A 44 11.72 -14.41 14.94
CA LEU A 44 12.11 -13.01 14.74
C LEU A 44 11.10 -12.21 13.91
N GLY A 45 10.24 -12.89 13.14
CA GLY A 45 9.30 -12.25 12.22
C GLY A 45 9.94 -11.79 10.89
N TYR A 46 11.25 -11.95 10.74
CA TYR A 46 12.01 -11.62 9.54
C TYR A 46 13.17 -12.62 9.32
N PRO A 47 13.79 -12.71 8.12
CA PRO A 47 13.51 -11.92 6.92
C PRO A 47 12.09 -12.09 6.36
N SER A 48 11.44 -10.98 6.01
CA SER A 48 10.23 -11.02 5.19
C SER A 48 10.59 -11.43 3.75
N ILE A 49 9.69 -12.13 3.06
CA ILE A 49 9.99 -12.70 1.74
C ILE A 49 9.33 -11.88 0.64
N LYS A 50 10.12 -11.44 -0.34
CA LYS A 50 9.64 -10.74 -1.55
C LYS A 50 9.96 -11.55 -2.80
N HIS A 51 9.06 -11.49 -3.78
CA HIS A 51 9.23 -12.20 -5.03
C HIS A 51 10.21 -11.45 -5.94
N ASP A 52 11.38 -12.04 -6.19
CA ASP A 52 12.48 -11.37 -6.89
C ASP A 52 12.09 -10.91 -8.30
N THR A 53 11.55 -11.83 -9.11
CA THR A 53 11.20 -11.54 -10.51
C THR A 53 10.09 -10.51 -10.66
N ILE A 54 9.15 -10.42 -9.72
CA ILE A 54 8.07 -9.42 -9.74
C ILE A 54 8.65 -8.03 -9.48
N GLY A 55 9.53 -7.89 -8.48
CA GLY A 55 10.20 -6.62 -8.20
C GLY A 55 11.08 -6.16 -9.36
N THR A 56 11.84 -7.07 -9.97
CA THR A 56 12.65 -6.74 -11.16
C THR A 56 11.79 -6.33 -12.35
N ALA A 57 10.70 -7.06 -12.64
CA ALA A 57 9.76 -6.68 -13.68
C ALA A 57 9.11 -5.31 -13.41
N GLN A 58 8.83 -5.00 -12.15
CA GLN A 58 8.31 -3.70 -11.74
C GLN A 58 9.31 -2.57 -12.02
N MET A 59 10.60 -2.73 -11.68
CA MET A 59 11.62 -1.71 -11.97
C MET A 59 11.73 -1.43 -13.47
N MET A 60 11.74 -2.48 -14.30
CA MET A 60 11.72 -2.36 -15.76
C MET A 60 10.45 -1.67 -16.28
N TYR A 61 9.30 -1.93 -15.66
CA TYR A 61 8.04 -1.29 -16.05
C TYR A 61 8.08 0.22 -15.79
N TYR A 62 8.45 0.61 -14.57
CA TYR A 62 8.51 2.03 -14.19
C TYR A 62 9.59 2.81 -14.97
N GLY A 63 10.71 2.16 -15.32
CA GLY A 63 11.79 2.79 -16.08
C GLY A 63 11.35 3.34 -17.45
N ARG A 64 10.27 2.78 -18.03
CA ARG A 64 9.69 3.25 -19.31
C ARG A 64 9.06 4.63 -19.22
N PHE A 65 8.73 5.08 -18.01
CA PHE A 65 8.09 6.37 -17.76
C PHE A 65 9.10 7.46 -17.32
N SER A 66 10.40 7.17 -17.40
CA SER A 66 11.46 8.13 -17.12
C SER A 66 11.30 9.38 -17.98
N GLN A 67 11.31 10.55 -17.36
CA GLN A 67 11.12 11.83 -18.07
C GLN A 67 12.32 12.24 -18.91
N ASN A 68 13.53 11.75 -18.56
CA ASN A 68 14.76 12.02 -19.30
C ASN A 68 15.27 10.79 -20.07
N ASN A 69 14.42 9.76 -20.24
CA ASN A 69 14.77 8.48 -20.88
C ASN A 69 15.97 7.75 -20.23
N ASN A 70 16.24 8.00 -18.95
CA ASN A 70 17.31 7.34 -18.19
C ASN A 70 16.76 6.49 -17.02
N GLY A 71 15.66 5.77 -17.27
CA GLY A 71 15.13 4.79 -16.32
C GLY A 71 16.07 3.59 -16.13
N ALA A 72 15.64 2.63 -15.31
CA ALA A 72 16.37 1.37 -15.11
C ALA A 72 16.62 0.65 -16.45
N THR A 73 17.88 0.34 -16.74
CA THR A 73 18.23 -0.67 -17.74
C THR A 73 17.77 -2.06 -17.29
N PRO A 74 17.68 -3.05 -18.19
CA PRO A 74 17.35 -4.42 -17.80
C PRO A 74 18.29 -5.00 -16.72
N GLU A 75 19.57 -4.63 -16.75
CA GLU A 75 20.54 -5.04 -15.73
C GLU A 75 20.31 -4.32 -14.41
N GLU A 76 20.22 -2.99 -14.41
CA GLU A 76 19.94 -2.18 -13.21
C GLU A 76 18.61 -2.55 -12.55
N ALA A 77 17.62 -3.05 -13.30
CA ALA A 77 16.35 -3.50 -12.73
C ALA A 77 16.49 -4.68 -11.76
N HIS A 78 17.63 -5.37 -11.74
CA HIS A 78 17.94 -6.37 -10.71
C HIS A 78 18.45 -5.73 -9.40
N ASP A 79 18.87 -4.46 -9.40
CA ASP A 79 19.41 -3.75 -8.26
C ASP A 79 18.32 -2.98 -7.51
N TRP A 80 17.46 -3.73 -6.82
CA TRP A 80 16.39 -3.16 -6.01
C TRP A 80 16.37 -3.66 -4.57
N ALA A 81 15.88 -2.81 -3.67
CA ALA A 81 15.54 -3.15 -2.30
C ALA A 81 14.15 -2.58 -1.97
N ASN A 82 13.55 -2.97 -0.85
CA ASN A 82 12.36 -2.25 -0.40
C ASN A 82 12.79 -0.87 0.13
N VAL A 83 12.07 0.18 -0.26
CA VAL A 83 12.29 1.55 0.23
C VAL A 83 11.97 1.65 1.72
N LEU A 84 10.88 1.01 2.14
CA LEU A 84 10.49 0.81 3.54
C LEU A 84 10.02 -0.65 3.70
N CYS A 85 8.82 -0.90 4.23
CA CYS A 85 8.37 -2.26 4.48
C CYS A 85 8.12 -3.08 3.19
N MET A 86 7.49 -2.49 2.17
CA MET A 86 6.83 -3.28 1.12
C MET A 86 7.16 -2.92 -0.33
N SER A 87 7.47 -1.66 -0.64
CA SER A 87 7.61 -1.19 -2.04
C SER A 87 9.06 -1.32 -2.52
N PRO A 88 9.33 -2.03 -3.63
CA PRO A 88 10.63 -2.01 -4.30
C PRO A 88 11.04 -0.62 -4.78
N GLY A 89 12.33 -0.37 -4.83
CA GLY A 89 12.94 0.79 -5.45
C GLY A 89 14.40 0.49 -5.79
N LEU A 90 14.94 1.16 -6.81
CA LEU A 90 16.34 0.99 -7.19
C LEU A 90 17.29 1.38 -6.06
N VAL A 91 18.40 0.66 -5.97
CA VAL A 91 19.55 0.96 -5.13
C VAL A 91 20.80 1.02 -5.98
N GLY A 92 21.80 1.79 -5.55
CA GLY A 92 23.03 1.97 -6.31
C GLY A 92 23.50 3.41 -6.26
N ARG A 93 24.39 3.78 -7.19
CA ARG A 93 25.01 5.10 -7.25
C ARG A 93 24.14 6.19 -7.88
N ARG A 94 23.06 5.81 -8.58
CA ARG A 94 22.17 6.70 -9.33
C ARG A 94 20.75 6.16 -9.30
N LYS A 95 19.75 7.01 -9.61
CA LYS A 95 18.33 6.62 -9.82
C LYS A 95 17.57 6.13 -8.58
N ALA A 96 18.23 5.96 -7.43
CA ALA A 96 17.55 5.61 -6.18
C ALA A 96 16.50 6.67 -5.79
N GLN A 97 15.41 6.26 -5.17
CA GLN A 97 14.39 7.19 -4.71
C GLN A 97 14.90 8.09 -3.59
N LYS A 98 14.61 9.39 -3.67
CA LYS A 98 15.17 10.41 -2.75
C LYS A 98 14.20 10.91 -1.67
N THR A 99 12.90 10.73 -1.87
CA THR A 99 11.87 11.26 -0.96
C THR A 99 10.61 10.41 -0.95
N ARG A 100 9.86 10.46 0.15
CA ARG A 100 8.55 9.82 0.29
C ARG A 100 7.48 10.51 -0.59
N SER A 101 7.75 11.73 -1.06
CA SER A 101 6.88 12.44 -2.00
C SER A 101 6.84 11.75 -3.37
N GLU A 102 7.87 11.00 -3.76
CA GLU A 102 7.82 10.11 -4.94
C GLU A 102 6.80 8.98 -4.73
N GLY A 103 6.86 8.33 -3.57
CA GLY A 103 6.04 7.16 -3.29
C GLY A 103 6.04 6.82 -1.80
N GLY A 104 4.86 6.44 -1.32
CA GLY A 104 4.57 6.30 0.11
C GLY A 104 3.33 7.10 0.52
N GLY A 105 3.01 7.04 1.80
CA GLY A 105 1.71 7.47 2.33
C GLY A 105 0.68 6.34 2.29
N SER A 106 -0.46 6.56 2.95
CA SER A 106 -1.50 5.54 3.07
C SER A 106 -2.90 6.12 2.81
N LEU A 107 -3.83 5.24 2.46
CA LEU A 107 -5.26 5.51 2.47
C LEU A 107 -6.00 4.32 3.12
N PHE A 108 -7.25 4.52 3.53
CA PHE A 108 -7.96 3.57 4.36
C PHE A 108 -9.31 3.13 3.76
N PRO A 109 -9.31 2.13 2.84
CA PRO A 109 -10.52 1.53 2.29
C PRO A 109 -11.67 1.26 3.26
N ALA A 110 -11.41 0.79 4.49
CA ALA A 110 -12.48 0.52 5.46
C ALA A 110 -13.25 1.77 5.87
N LYS A 111 -12.55 2.87 6.17
CA LYS A 111 -13.20 4.16 6.48
C LYS A 111 -13.88 4.74 5.25
N ILE A 112 -13.30 4.58 4.06
CA ILE A 112 -13.92 4.97 2.79
C ILE A 112 -15.25 4.22 2.59
N MET A 113 -15.30 2.93 2.90
CA MET A 113 -16.54 2.14 2.86
C MET A 113 -17.59 2.65 3.86
N GLU A 114 -17.19 2.89 5.10
CA GLU A 114 -18.11 3.40 6.12
C GLU A 114 -18.77 4.72 5.71
N ILE A 115 -17.97 5.69 5.24
CA ILE A 115 -18.55 6.97 4.79
C ILE A 115 -19.33 6.83 3.48
N THR A 116 -19.03 5.81 2.65
CA THR A 116 -19.87 5.50 1.48
C THR A 116 -21.29 5.17 1.90
N LEU A 117 -21.47 4.45 3.01
CA LEU A 117 -22.77 4.10 3.58
C LEU A 117 -23.47 5.27 4.30
N ALA A 118 -22.76 6.39 4.48
CA ALA A 118 -23.24 7.57 5.21
C ALA A 118 -23.09 8.86 4.39
N ASN A 119 -23.23 8.78 3.05
CA ASN A 119 -23.20 9.94 2.15
C ASN A 119 -21.94 10.84 2.31
N GLY A 120 -20.80 10.21 2.55
CA GLY A 120 -19.50 10.84 2.78
C GLY A 120 -19.28 11.41 4.18
N PHE A 121 -20.23 11.25 5.11
CA PHE A 121 -20.14 11.75 6.48
C PHE A 121 -19.55 10.69 7.41
N ASP A 122 -18.52 11.08 8.18
CA ASP A 122 -17.89 10.22 9.18
C ASP A 122 -18.54 10.43 10.54
N TRP A 123 -19.58 9.66 10.84
CA TRP A 123 -20.33 9.75 12.09
C TRP A 123 -19.64 9.05 13.26
N SER A 124 -18.79 8.04 13.02
CA SER A 124 -18.26 7.16 14.07
C SER A 124 -16.97 7.69 14.71
N TYR A 125 -16.26 8.58 14.03
CA TYR A 125 -14.98 9.09 14.52
C TYR A 125 -14.92 10.61 14.56
N SER A 126 -14.91 11.28 13.39
CA SER A 126 -14.68 12.72 13.33
C SER A 126 -15.93 13.59 13.43
N ASN A 127 -17.13 12.99 13.29
CA ASN A 127 -18.42 13.67 13.27
C ASN A 127 -18.47 14.86 12.29
N MET A 128 -17.91 14.67 11.10
CA MET A 128 -17.88 15.69 10.04
C MET A 128 -17.95 15.06 8.65
N GLN A 129 -18.21 15.88 7.64
CA GLN A 129 -18.12 15.45 6.25
C GLN A 129 -16.65 15.14 5.92
N LEU A 130 -16.36 13.89 5.55
CA LEU A 130 -15.00 13.43 5.26
C LEU A 130 -14.74 13.27 3.75
N GLY A 131 -15.78 12.91 2.98
CA GLY A 131 -15.70 12.73 1.54
C GLY A 131 -16.84 13.44 0.78
N PRO A 132 -16.89 13.34 -0.56
CA PRO A 132 -18.01 13.83 -1.35
C PRO A 132 -19.36 13.25 -0.91
N LYS A 133 -20.45 13.97 -1.18
CA LYS A 133 -21.81 13.45 -1.00
C LYS A 133 -22.16 12.53 -2.16
N THR A 134 -22.01 11.22 -1.95
CA THR A 134 -22.19 10.17 -2.96
C THR A 134 -23.59 9.57 -3.00
N GLY A 135 -24.54 10.14 -2.26
CA GLY A 135 -25.92 9.65 -2.14
C GLY A 135 -26.18 8.99 -0.79
N ASP A 136 -27.47 8.93 -0.41
CA ASP A 136 -27.92 8.14 0.72
C ASP A 136 -27.85 6.66 0.35
N ALA A 137 -27.22 5.84 1.19
CA ALA A 137 -27.03 4.43 0.89
C ALA A 137 -28.36 3.65 0.82
N THR A 138 -29.38 4.11 1.53
CA THR A 138 -30.72 3.50 1.54
C THR A 138 -31.43 3.63 0.18
N ASP A 139 -30.96 4.56 -0.67
CA ASP A 139 -31.45 4.74 -2.03
C ASP A 139 -30.76 3.83 -3.06
N PHE A 140 -29.62 3.19 -2.72
CA PHE A 140 -28.92 2.28 -3.64
C PHE A 140 -29.78 1.06 -3.95
N LYS A 141 -30.15 0.88 -5.23
CA LYS A 141 -31.05 -0.20 -5.67
C LYS A 141 -30.30 -1.45 -6.11
N THR A 142 -29.03 -1.28 -6.49
CA THR A 142 -28.16 -2.34 -6.99
C THR A 142 -26.82 -2.34 -6.27
N PHE A 143 -26.10 -3.45 -6.34
CA PHE A 143 -24.74 -3.52 -5.81
C PHE A 143 -23.80 -2.57 -6.57
N GLU A 144 -24.09 -2.36 -7.86
CA GLU A 144 -23.37 -1.42 -8.72
C GLU A 144 -23.49 0.02 -8.23
N ASP A 145 -24.65 0.44 -7.72
CA ASP A 145 -24.82 1.78 -7.11
C ASP A 145 -23.88 1.98 -5.91
N LEU A 146 -23.83 0.98 -5.02
CA LEU A 146 -22.93 0.96 -3.86
C LEU A 146 -21.46 0.98 -4.31
N TRP A 147 -21.11 0.17 -5.31
CA TRP A 147 -19.75 0.08 -5.84
C TRP A 147 -19.28 1.40 -6.45
N GLU A 148 -20.14 2.09 -7.20
CA GLU A 148 -19.82 3.39 -7.81
C GLU A 148 -19.75 4.53 -6.79
N ALA A 149 -20.59 4.51 -5.76
CA ALA A 149 -20.47 5.43 -4.63
C ALA A 149 -19.11 5.25 -3.92
N TYR A 150 -18.72 4.00 -3.64
CA TYR A 150 -17.40 3.69 -3.06
C TYR A 150 -16.26 4.12 -3.98
N ARG A 151 -16.37 3.87 -5.29
CA ARG A 151 -15.38 4.29 -6.28
C ARG A 151 -15.19 5.80 -6.25
N THR A 152 -16.28 6.57 -6.15
CA THR A 152 -16.22 8.03 -6.10
C THR A 152 -15.52 8.53 -4.84
N GLN A 153 -15.83 7.94 -3.66
CA GLN A 153 -15.10 8.23 -2.42
C GLN A 153 -13.60 7.92 -2.56
N TYR A 154 -13.27 6.75 -3.11
CA TYR A 154 -11.89 6.33 -3.32
C TYR A 154 -11.13 7.26 -4.26
N GLN A 155 -11.74 7.64 -5.40
CA GLN A 155 -11.18 8.57 -6.38
C GLN A 155 -10.87 9.94 -5.77
N TYR A 156 -11.78 10.48 -4.95
CA TYR A 156 -11.56 11.72 -4.22
C TYR A 156 -10.35 11.61 -3.29
N CYS A 157 -10.30 10.57 -2.45
CA CYS A 157 -9.21 10.37 -1.50
C CYS A 157 -7.86 10.18 -2.20
N ILE A 158 -7.77 9.30 -3.21
CA ILE A 158 -6.50 9.03 -3.89
C ILE A 158 -5.99 10.27 -4.66
N SER A 159 -6.89 11.02 -5.30
CA SER A 159 -6.52 12.25 -6.00
C SER A 159 -5.94 13.31 -5.06
N LEU A 160 -6.49 13.46 -3.86
CA LEU A 160 -5.97 14.40 -2.86
C LEU A 160 -4.58 14.00 -2.36
N VAL A 161 -4.39 12.74 -1.96
CA VAL A 161 -3.12 12.32 -1.35
C VAL A 161 -1.96 12.31 -2.35
N ILE A 162 -2.20 12.01 -3.63
CA ILE A 162 -1.16 12.10 -4.66
C ILE A 162 -0.81 13.56 -4.94
N ARG A 163 -1.81 14.43 -5.16
CA ARG A 163 -1.55 15.87 -5.40
C ARG A 163 -0.81 16.53 -4.24
N ALA A 164 -1.15 16.17 -3.00
CA ALA A 164 -0.45 16.69 -1.82
C ALA A 164 1.04 16.31 -1.82
N LYS A 165 1.39 15.09 -2.24
CA LYS A 165 2.80 14.67 -2.39
C LYS A 165 3.51 15.43 -3.50
N ASP A 166 2.86 15.65 -4.64
CA ASP A 166 3.47 16.40 -5.75
C ASP A 166 3.71 17.87 -5.38
N VAL A 167 2.77 18.49 -4.65
CA VAL A 167 2.97 19.83 -4.08
C VAL A 167 4.12 19.84 -3.08
N SER A 168 4.22 18.83 -2.21
CA SER A 168 5.37 18.67 -1.31
C SER A 168 6.68 18.59 -2.09
N ARG A 169 6.74 17.75 -3.13
CA ARG A 169 7.91 17.58 -4.00
C ARG A 169 8.34 18.89 -4.65
N HIS A 170 7.36 19.70 -5.09
CA HIS A 170 7.61 21.01 -5.68
C HIS A 170 8.35 21.95 -4.72
N PHE A 171 7.91 22.02 -3.45
CA PHE A 171 8.55 22.86 -2.46
C PHE A 171 9.86 22.26 -1.95
N GLU A 172 9.95 20.94 -1.84
CA GLU A 172 11.19 20.23 -1.48
C GLU A 172 12.33 20.58 -2.43
N GLY A 173 12.11 20.51 -3.75
CA GLY A 173 13.13 20.88 -4.75
C GLY A 173 13.53 22.36 -4.74
N LYS A 174 12.69 23.25 -4.22
CA LYS A 174 12.94 24.70 -4.19
C LYS A 174 13.55 25.21 -2.90
N PHE A 175 13.20 24.61 -1.77
CA PHE A 175 13.49 25.17 -0.44
C PHE A 175 14.07 24.16 0.55
N LEU A 176 14.04 22.86 0.24
CA LEU A 176 14.59 21.79 1.08
C LEU A 176 15.59 20.96 0.29
N GLN A 177 16.50 21.64 -0.42
CA GLN A 177 17.57 20.98 -1.15
C GLN A 177 18.42 20.10 -0.22
N MET A 178 18.88 18.97 -0.75
CA MET A 178 19.70 18.00 -0.03
C MET A 178 21.07 17.88 -0.71
N PRO A 179 21.97 18.87 -0.55
CA PRO A 179 23.23 18.93 -1.28
C PRO A 179 24.15 17.74 -1.00
N PHE A 180 24.10 17.16 0.20
CA PHE A 180 24.86 15.94 0.50
C PHE A 180 24.32 14.71 -0.24
N VAL A 181 23.00 14.56 -0.36
CA VAL A 181 22.41 13.45 -1.13
C VAL A 181 22.69 13.65 -2.63
N ALA A 182 22.61 14.89 -3.11
CA ALA A 182 22.95 15.24 -4.48
C ALA A 182 24.43 14.98 -4.80
N SER A 183 25.34 15.20 -3.84
CA SER A 183 26.77 15.01 -4.09
C SER A 183 27.23 13.55 -4.19
N ILE A 184 26.40 12.61 -3.73
CA ILE A 184 26.67 11.16 -3.77
C ILE A 184 25.80 10.41 -4.78
N ASP A 185 24.94 11.10 -5.52
CA ASP A 185 24.19 10.56 -6.65
C ASP A 185 24.83 10.99 -7.98
N ASP A 186 25.23 10.00 -8.80
CA ASP A 186 25.99 10.28 -10.03
C ASP A 186 25.21 11.15 -11.02
N GLY A 187 23.87 11.05 -11.05
CA GLY A 187 23.03 11.85 -11.95
C GLY A 187 22.86 13.29 -11.47
N CYS A 188 22.69 13.47 -10.16
CA CYS A 188 22.64 14.79 -9.54
C CYS A 188 23.96 15.54 -9.74
N MET A 189 25.09 14.84 -9.54
CA MET A 189 26.43 15.40 -9.75
C MET A 189 26.69 15.75 -11.22
N GLU A 190 26.39 14.86 -12.15
CA GLU A 190 26.58 15.08 -13.59
C GLU A 190 25.78 16.27 -14.10
N LEU A 191 24.54 16.41 -13.65
CA LEU A 191 23.59 17.40 -14.17
C LEU A 191 23.52 18.69 -13.33
N GLY A 192 24.25 18.76 -12.21
CA GLY A 192 24.20 19.90 -11.28
C GLY A 192 22.79 20.14 -10.72
N ARG A 193 22.03 19.08 -10.44
CA ARG A 193 20.65 19.16 -9.95
C ARG A 193 20.53 18.68 -8.52
N ASP A 194 19.60 19.26 -7.77
CA ASP A 194 19.30 18.79 -6.42
C ASP A 194 18.63 17.40 -6.44
N ALA A 195 18.83 16.61 -5.38
CA ALA A 195 18.28 15.27 -5.22
C ALA A 195 16.74 15.25 -5.13
N MET A 196 16.12 16.32 -4.65
CA MET A 196 14.66 16.47 -4.65
C MET A 196 14.14 16.89 -6.02
N GLU A 197 14.98 17.35 -6.94
CA GLU A 197 14.54 17.82 -8.25
C GLU A 197 14.74 16.79 -9.35
N LEU A 198 15.89 16.09 -9.36
CA LEU A 198 16.16 15.05 -10.33
C LEU A 198 15.41 13.75 -9.96
N SER A 199 14.58 13.26 -10.87
CA SER A 199 13.95 11.93 -10.76
C SER A 199 14.04 11.20 -12.09
N GLU A 200 15.01 10.30 -12.20
CA GLU A 200 15.28 9.56 -13.45
C GLU A 200 14.53 8.23 -13.51
N GLN A 201 14.30 7.60 -12.37
CA GLN A 201 13.48 6.40 -12.22
C GLN A 201 12.20 6.75 -11.46
N PRO A 202 11.04 6.77 -12.13
CA PRO A 202 9.76 6.90 -11.45
C PRO A 202 9.54 5.74 -10.48
N ASN A 203 8.92 6.02 -9.35
CA ASN A 203 8.52 4.99 -8.39
C ASN A 203 7.27 5.45 -7.63
N GLY A 204 6.20 5.77 -8.34
CA GLY A 204 4.95 6.24 -7.72
C GLY A 204 4.14 5.11 -7.09
N TRP A 205 3.91 5.17 -5.77
CA TRP A 205 2.93 4.31 -5.06
C TRP A 205 2.25 5.00 -3.88
N HIS A 206 1.15 4.40 -3.42
CA HIS A 206 0.42 4.75 -2.19
C HIS A 206 -0.13 3.47 -1.54
N ASN A 207 -0.24 3.41 -0.21
CA ASN A 207 -0.58 2.17 0.49
C ASN A 207 -2.08 2.10 0.85
N PRO A 208 -2.87 1.20 0.24
CA PRO A 208 -4.20 0.90 0.74
C PRO A 208 -4.09 -0.02 1.98
N ILE A 209 -4.38 0.54 3.17
CA ILE A 209 -4.37 -0.17 4.46
C ILE A 209 -5.82 -0.41 4.87
N THR A 210 -6.17 -1.56 5.45
CA THR A 210 -7.55 -1.99 5.78
C THR A 210 -8.41 -2.46 4.59
N THR A 211 -7.79 -2.72 3.43
CA THR A 211 -8.48 -3.18 2.21
C THR A 211 -9.36 -4.41 2.42
N VAL A 212 -8.89 -5.40 3.19
CA VAL A 212 -9.62 -6.66 3.41
C VAL A 212 -10.91 -6.44 4.20
N VAL A 213 -10.96 -5.45 5.10
CA VAL A 213 -12.20 -5.09 5.81
C VAL A 213 -13.23 -4.58 4.80
N ALA A 214 -12.88 -3.61 3.96
CA ALA A 214 -13.77 -3.10 2.92
C ALA A 214 -14.22 -4.19 1.94
N ALA A 215 -13.30 -5.05 1.51
CA ALA A 215 -13.60 -6.16 0.58
C ALA A 215 -14.58 -7.16 1.19
N ASN A 216 -14.33 -7.64 2.42
CA ASN A 216 -15.23 -8.57 3.10
C ASN A 216 -16.60 -7.92 3.39
N SER A 217 -16.65 -6.61 3.70
CA SER A 217 -17.91 -5.88 3.85
C SER A 217 -18.70 -5.84 2.54
N MET A 218 -18.05 -5.58 1.41
CA MET A 218 -18.71 -5.62 0.09
C MET A 218 -19.26 -7.00 -0.24
N VAL A 219 -18.49 -8.06 0.01
CA VAL A 219 -18.92 -9.45 -0.22
C VAL A 219 -20.16 -9.77 0.62
N ALA A 220 -20.15 -9.40 1.91
CA ALA A 220 -21.29 -9.64 2.79
C ALA A 220 -22.52 -8.84 2.37
N MET A 221 -22.38 -7.56 2.01
CA MET A 221 -23.49 -6.74 1.52
C MET A 221 -24.05 -7.27 0.19
N LYS A 222 -23.18 -7.63 -0.76
CA LYS A 222 -23.61 -8.22 -2.04
C LYS A 222 -24.49 -9.44 -1.79
N LYS A 223 -24.02 -10.38 -0.96
CA LYS A 223 -24.75 -11.60 -0.64
C LYS A 223 -26.05 -11.34 0.11
N LEU A 224 -25.98 -10.68 1.26
CA LEU A 224 -27.09 -10.64 2.23
C LEU A 224 -28.15 -9.59 1.90
N ILE A 225 -27.78 -8.49 1.22
CA ILE A 225 -28.70 -7.40 0.87
C ILE A 225 -29.17 -7.51 -0.58
N PHE A 226 -28.26 -7.71 -1.53
CA PHE A 226 -28.60 -7.64 -2.95
C PHE A 226 -29.00 -8.98 -3.56
N ASP A 227 -28.23 -10.05 -3.30
CA ASP A 227 -28.47 -11.38 -3.88
C ASP A 227 -29.60 -12.12 -3.14
N GLU A 228 -29.48 -12.30 -1.82
CA GLU A 228 -30.41 -13.07 -0.99
C GLU A 228 -31.55 -12.21 -0.42
N LYS A 229 -31.37 -10.89 -0.36
CA LYS A 229 -32.34 -9.93 0.19
C LYS A 229 -32.83 -10.32 1.60
N LYS A 230 -31.94 -10.89 2.41
CA LYS A 230 -32.19 -11.25 3.80
C LYS A 230 -32.40 -10.00 4.67
N TYR A 231 -31.65 -8.93 4.35
CA TYR A 231 -31.75 -7.63 5.01
C TYR A 231 -31.89 -6.50 4.00
N THR A 232 -32.44 -5.37 4.42
CA THR A 232 -32.43 -4.12 3.64
C THR A 232 -31.21 -3.27 3.98
N MET A 233 -30.86 -2.33 3.10
CA MET A 233 -29.76 -1.38 3.40
C MET A 233 -30.07 -0.51 4.62
N GLN A 234 -31.33 -0.10 4.81
CA GLN A 234 -31.75 0.63 6.02
C GLN A 234 -31.46 -0.17 7.29
N GLN A 235 -31.82 -1.45 7.31
CA GLN A 235 -31.57 -2.32 8.47
C GLN A 235 -30.07 -2.43 8.79
N LEU A 236 -29.22 -2.52 7.76
CA LEU A 236 -27.77 -2.50 7.96
C LEU A 236 -27.30 -1.17 8.53
N VAL A 237 -27.74 -0.04 7.97
CA VAL A 237 -27.35 1.31 8.45
C VAL A 237 -27.74 1.49 9.91
N ASP A 238 -28.97 1.11 10.30
CA ASP A 238 -29.45 1.17 11.68
C ASP A 238 -28.59 0.31 12.61
N ALA A 239 -28.32 -0.94 12.20
CA ALA A 239 -27.48 -1.86 12.95
C ALA A 239 -26.03 -1.35 13.12
N LEU A 240 -25.47 -0.70 12.10
CA LEU A 240 -24.13 -0.09 12.21
C LEU A 240 -24.14 1.08 13.20
N HIS A 241 -25.16 1.94 13.16
CA HIS A 241 -25.27 3.08 14.08
C HIS A 241 -25.50 2.69 15.54
N SER A 242 -26.13 1.54 15.80
CA SER A 242 -26.23 0.98 17.16
C SER A 242 -25.02 0.14 17.57
N ASN A 243 -23.95 0.10 16.77
CA ASN A 243 -22.82 -0.81 16.98
C ASN A 243 -23.27 -2.27 17.18
N TRP A 244 -24.27 -2.67 16.40
CA TRP A 244 -24.93 -3.97 16.41
C TRP A 244 -25.74 -4.31 17.67
N GLU A 245 -25.90 -3.39 18.63
CA GLU A 245 -26.75 -3.61 19.81
C GLU A 245 -28.19 -3.85 19.38
N GLY A 246 -28.74 -5.03 19.73
CA GLY A 246 -30.07 -5.50 19.32
C GLY A 246 -30.12 -6.13 17.91
N PHE A 247 -28.98 -6.27 17.23
CA PHE A 247 -28.85 -6.85 15.89
C PHE A 247 -27.82 -8.00 15.85
N GLU A 248 -27.65 -8.73 16.95
CA GLU A 248 -26.58 -9.73 17.11
C GLU A 248 -26.72 -10.90 16.11
N GLU A 249 -27.95 -11.28 15.73
CA GLU A 249 -28.18 -12.29 14.70
C GLU A 249 -27.68 -11.79 13.33
N MET A 250 -28.06 -10.56 12.95
CA MET A 250 -27.60 -9.94 11.70
C MET A 250 -26.08 -9.81 11.68
N GLN A 251 -25.46 -9.34 12.77
CA GLN A 251 -24.00 -9.26 12.88
C GLN A 251 -23.33 -10.61 12.63
N ARG A 252 -23.87 -11.69 13.21
CA ARG A 252 -23.35 -13.04 13.03
C ARG A 252 -23.50 -13.53 11.59
N ASP A 253 -24.56 -13.17 10.89
CA ASP A 253 -24.72 -13.50 9.48
C ASP A 253 -23.72 -12.74 8.59
N PHE A 254 -23.50 -11.45 8.83
CA PHE A 254 -22.45 -10.68 8.14
C PHE A 254 -21.05 -11.26 8.41
N LEU A 255 -20.79 -11.68 9.65
CA LEU A 255 -19.54 -12.34 10.03
C LEU A 255 -19.36 -13.67 9.29
N ASN A 256 -20.43 -14.47 9.17
CA ASN A 256 -20.41 -15.79 8.54
C ASN A 256 -20.52 -15.77 7.01
N ALA A 257 -20.77 -14.62 6.38
CA ALA A 257 -20.68 -14.50 4.92
C ALA A 257 -19.28 -14.90 4.40
N PRO A 258 -19.11 -15.26 3.11
CA PRO A 258 -17.80 -15.59 2.54
C PRO A 258 -16.72 -14.55 2.86
N LYS A 259 -15.48 -15.00 3.05
CA LYS A 259 -14.35 -14.17 3.48
C LYS A 259 -13.10 -14.46 2.65
N TRP A 260 -12.34 -13.39 2.39
CA TRP A 260 -11.01 -13.49 1.77
C TRP A 260 -10.10 -14.48 2.51
N GLY A 261 -9.34 -15.26 1.74
CA GLY A 261 -8.36 -16.22 2.26
C GLY A 261 -8.84 -17.66 2.39
N ASN A 262 -10.01 -18.01 1.83
CA ASN A 262 -10.60 -19.35 1.91
C ASN A 262 -10.78 -20.08 0.56
N ASP A 263 -10.25 -19.53 -0.54
CA ASP A 263 -10.42 -20.11 -1.90
C ASP A 263 -11.90 -20.29 -2.32
N ASP A 264 -12.74 -19.31 -1.95
CA ASP A 264 -14.18 -19.17 -2.25
C ASP A 264 -14.42 -17.91 -3.09
#